data_AF-A0A8B7DLI9-F1
#
_entry.id   AF-A0A8B7DLI9-F1
#
_cell.length_a   1.000
_cell.length_b   1.000
_cell.length_c   1.000
_cell.angle_alpha   90.00
_cell.angle_beta   90.00
_cell.angle_gamma   90.00
#
_symmetry.space_group_name_H-M   'P 1'
#
loop_
_entity.id
_entity.type
_entity.pdbx_description
1 polymer ?
#
loop_
_entity_poly.entity_id
_entity_poly.type
_entity_poly.pdbx_seq_one_letter_code
_entity_poly.pdbx_strand_id
1 'polypeptide(L)'
;MPNKEAKQIKNITNDEIGALQYLAGYVVRKFIKKSKNSLNYKSNENQDIIKILNNAISKNSTDQELIEAQNRGGLTAVNNECQQILVKAEIQFRNKTNINDLQEIDINRMTMELLKDTEVVSFYNSILTGCGVDIDNDVSKNLLENMVKLYFRVRAFSLAKDITTKYKLKLKQKNNKGGLRKTLKKQSKE
;
A
#
# COMPACT_ATOMS: atom_id res chain seq x y z
N MET A 1 -5.21 27.24 -17.62
CA MET A 1 -4.48 26.08 -17.08
C MET A 1 -4.70 24.90 -18.03
N PRO A 2 -3.67 24.16 -18.47
CA PRO A 2 -3.88 23.07 -19.40
C PRO A 2 -4.58 21.92 -18.65
N ASN A 3 -5.66 21.44 -19.26
CA ASN A 3 -6.51 20.37 -18.75
C ASN A 3 -5.68 19.07 -18.75
N LYS A 4 -5.26 18.61 -17.56
CA LYS A 4 -4.52 17.34 -17.41
C LYS A 4 -5.51 16.20 -17.61
N GLU A 5 -5.57 15.65 -18.81
CA GLU A 5 -6.41 14.49 -19.12
C GLU A 5 -6.10 13.32 -18.18
N ALA A 6 -7.05 12.99 -17.30
CA ALA A 6 -6.99 11.85 -16.40
C ALA A 6 -7.21 10.57 -17.22
N LYS A 7 -6.29 9.60 -17.14
CA LYS A 7 -6.49 8.28 -17.74
C LYS A 7 -7.62 7.55 -17.02
N GLN A 8 -8.42 6.75 -17.74
CA GLN A 8 -9.42 5.88 -17.12
C GLN A 8 -8.80 5.01 -16.03
N ILE A 9 -9.39 5.06 -14.82
CA ILE A 9 -8.97 4.27 -13.67
C ILE A 9 -9.49 2.86 -13.87
N LYS A 10 -8.58 1.87 -13.94
CA LYS A 10 -8.96 0.46 -13.98
C LYS A 10 -9.41 0.02 -12.59
N ASN A 11 -10.54 -0.69 -12.55
CA ASN A 11 -10.99 -1.39 -11.35
C ASN A 11 -9.91 -2.35 -10.85
N ILE A 12 -9.85 -2.54 -9.54
CA ILE A 12 -8.92 -3.47 -8.90
C ILE A 12 -9.34 -4.90 -9.31
N THR A 13 -8.38 -5.66 -9.85
CA THR A 13 -8.59 -7.06 -10.25
C THR A 13 -8.38 -8.02 -9.07
N ASN A 14 -8.87 -9.27 -9.18
CA ASN A 14 -8.72 -10.27 -8.11
C ASN A 14 -7.25 -10.57 -7.78
N ASP A 15 -6.36 -10.62 -8.79
CA ASP A 15 -4.93 -10.81 -8.57
C ASP A 15 -4.32 -9.63 -7.78
N GLU A 16 -4.77 -8.41 -8.07
CA GLU A 16 -4.36 -7.22 -7.33
C GLU A 16 -4.89 -7.24 -5.89
N ILE A 17 -6.08 -7.82 -5.64
CA ILE A 17 -6.60 -8.01 -4.27
C ILE A 17 -5.64 -8.87 -3.45
N GLY A 18 -5.13 -9.98 -4.00
CA GLY A 18 -4.15 -10.82 -3.29
C GLY A 18 -2.86 -10.06 -2.95
N ALA A 19 -2.36 -9.23 -3.87
CA ALA A 19 -1.21 -8.37 -3.61
C ALA A 19 -1.50 -7.28 -2.56
N LEU A 20 -2.73 -6.74 -2.53
CA LEU A 20 -3.18 -5.78 -1.53
C LEU A 20 -3.29 -6.42 -0.14
N GLN A 21 -3.82 -7.64 -0.05
CA GLN A 21 -3.85 -8.42 1.20
C GLN A 21 -2.43 -8.65 1.73
N TYR A 22 -1.49 -9.00 0.86
CA TYR A 22 -0.08 -9.13 1.24
C TYR A 22 0.49 -7.82 1.81
N LEU A 23 0.23 -6.70 1.13
CA LEU A 23 0.68 -5.38 1.57
C LEU A 23 0.00 -4.94 2.88
N ALA A 24 -1.27 -5.28 3.07
CA ALA A 24 -2.02 -5.06 4.29
C ALA A 24 -1.39 -5.79 5.48
N GLY A 25 -1.08 -7.07 5.30
CA GLY A 25 -0.35 -7.88 6.25
C GLY A 25 0.98 -7.25 6.66
N TYR A 26 1.74 -6.72 5.68
CA TYR A 26 2.97 -5.99 5.95
C TYR A 26 2.76 -4.76 6.82
N VAL A 27 1.76 -3.92 6.53
CA VAL A 27 1.44 -2.70 7.30
C VAL A 27 1.13 -3.06 8.75
N VAL A 28 0.20 -3.98 8.98
CA VAL A 28 -0.22 -4.44 10.32
C VAL A 28 0.97 -5.03 11.08
N ARG A 29 1.70 -5.96 10.46
CA ARG A 29 2.86 -6.62 11.07
C ARG A 29 3.95 -5.63 11.47
N LYS A 30 4.18 -4.58 10.67
CA LYS A 30 5.18 -3.56 10.96
C LYS A 30 4.84 -2.78 12.22
N PHE A 31 3.59 -2.39 12.41
CA PHE A 31 3.17 -1.69 13.63
C PHE A 31 3.16 -2.61 14.85
N ILE A 32 2.71 -3.87 14.72
CA ILE A 32 2.82 -4.85 15.81
C ILE A 32 4.27 -5.02 16.26
N LYS A 33 5.20 -5.21 15.31
CA LYS A 33 6.64 -5.32 15.64
C LYS A 33 7.18 -4.05 16.27
N LYS A 34 6.79 -2.87 15.77
CA LYS A 34 7.20 -1.57 16.33
C LYS A 34 6.76 -1.44 17.79
N SER A 35 5.50 -1.76 18.09
CA SER A 35 4.95 -1.67 19.46
C SER A 35 5.52 -2.74 20.39
N LYS A 36 5.74 -3.98 19.91
CA LYS A 36 6.36 -5.05 20.70
C LYS A 36 7.83 -4.80 21.03
N ASN A 37 8.57 -4.21 20.11
CA ASN A 37 10.01 -3.94 20.27
C ASN A 37 10.29 -2.56 20.88
N SER A 38 9.25 -1.79 21.20
CA SER A 38 9.39 -0.50 21.86
C SER A 38 9.88 -0.67 23.30
N LEU A 39 10.74 0.24 23.77
CA LEU A 39 11.12 0.33 25.18
C LEU A 39 9.88 0.51 26.08
N ASN A 40 8.84 1.14 25.53
CA ASN A 40 7.56 1.39 26.20
C ASN A 40 6.53 0.29 25.88
N TYR A 41 6.94 -0.94 25.58
CA TYR A 41 6.02 -2.03 25.26
C TYR A 41 4.87 -2.17 26.28
N LYS A 42 5.16 -2.01 27.58
CA LYS A 42 4.16 -2.10 28.66
C LYS A 42 3.26 -0.87 28.81
N SER A 43 3.45 0.18 28.02
CA SER A 43 2.57 1.36 28.08
C SER A 43 1.17 1.01 27.57
N ASN A 44 0.15 1.67 28.13
CA ASN A 44 -1.24 1.49 27.70
C ASN A 44 -1.39 1.73 26.19
N GLU A 45 -0.75 2.77 25.67
CA GLU A 45 -0.71 3.07 24.23
C GLU A 45 -0.22 1.87 23.39
N ASN A 46 0.92 1.27 23.73
CA ASN A 46 1.44 0.16 22.93
C ASN A 46 0.60 -1.10 23.08
N GLN A 47 0.02 -1.34 24.26
CA GLN A 47 -0.89 -2.46 24.47
C GLN A 47 -2.17 -2.28 23.65
N ASP A 48 -2.72 -1.06 23.61
CA ASP A 48 -3.93 -0.76 22.84
C ASP A 48 -3.67 -0.89 21.34
N ILE A 49 -2.54 -0.36 20.83
CA ILE A 49 -2.14 -0.59 19.44
C ILE A 49 -2.06 -2.09 19.12
N ILE A 50 -1.45 -2.90 19.98
CA ILE A 50 -1.32 -4.35 19.77
C ILE A 50 -2.69 -5.03 19.77
N LYS A 51 -3.61 -4.65 20.66
CA LYS A 51 -4.98 -5.20 20.70
C LYS A 51 -5.74 -4.90 19.42
N ILE A 52 -5.76 -3.64 18.98
CA ILE A 52 -6.42 -3.20 17.74
C ILE A 52 -5.88 -4.00 16.55
N LEU A 53 -4.55 -4.08 16.43
CA LEU A 53 -3.91 -4.76 15.31
C LEU A 53 -4.09 -6.27 15.34
N ASN A 54 -4.12 -6.90 16.53
CA ASN A 54 -4.44 -8.32 16.64
C ASN A 54 -5.88 -8.62 16.23
N ASN A 55 -6.82 -7.70 16.51
CA ASN A 55 -8.20 -7.85 16.05
C ASN A 55 -8.36 -7.61 14.55
N ALA A 56 -7.47 -6.83 13.94
CA ALA A 56 -7.38 -6.64 12.49
C ALA A 56 -6.76 -7.84 11.75
N ILE A 57 -6.19 -8.82 12.45
CA ILE A 57 -5.62 -10.04 11.86
C ILE A 57 -6.74 -11.06 11.65
N SER A 58 -6.79 -11.67 10.47
CA SER A 58 -7.72 -12.77 10.23
C SER A 58 -7.28 -14.01 11.00
N LYS A 59 -8.23 -14.64 11.69
CA LYS A 59 -8.04 -15.95 12.32
C LYS A 59 -8.07 -17.09 11.30
N ASN A 60 -8.72 -16.88 10.15
CA ASN A 60 -8.85 -17.84 9.06
C ASN A 60 -8.19 -17.26 7.80
N SER A 61 -7.03 -17.79 7.42
CA SER A 61 -6.30 -17.32 6.24
C SER A 61 -6.85 -17.87 4.91
N THR A 62 -7.85 -18.76 4.96
CA THR A 62 -8.33 -19.55 3.81
C THR A 62 -8.83 -18.69 2.65
N ASP A 63 -9.26 -17.46 2.94
CA ASP A 63 -9.76 -16.52 1.94
C ASP A 63 -8.63 -15.68 1.31
N GLN A 64 -7.36 -15.94 1.68
CA GLN A 64 -6.17 -15.20 1.23
C GLN A 64 -5.13 -16.15 0.62
N GLU A 65 -5.52 -16.81 -0.47
CA GLU A 65 -4.75 -17.86 -1.17
C GLU A 65 -3.27 -17.50 -1.39
N LEU A 66 -2.98 -16.25 -1.80
CA LEU A 66 -1.59 -15.81 -2.04
C LEU A 66 -0.76 -15.84 -0.76
N ILE A 67 -1.34 -15.42 0.36
CA ILE A 67 -0.66 -15.44 1.65
C ILE A 67 -0.45 -16.87 2.08
N GLU A 68 -1.47 -17.73 1.99
CA GLU A 68 -1.34 -19.14 2.34
C GLU A 68 -0.27 -19.86 1.52
N ALA A 69 -0.27 -19.66 0.21
CA ALA A 69 0.69 -20.27 -0.70
C ALA A 69 2.15 -19.83 -0.44
N GLN A 70 2.36 -18.61 0.05
CA GLN A 70 3.70 -18.03 0.25
C GLN A 70 4.17 -18.04 1.71
N ASN A 71 3.30 -18.38 2.67
CA ASN A 71 3.62 -18.22 4.08
C ASN A 71 4.69 -19.21 4.55
N ARG A 72 5.74 -18.70 5.16
CA ARG A 72 6.80 -19.47 5.84
C ARG A 72 6.91 -19.09 7.33
N GLY A 73 5.78 -18.71 7.94
CA GLY A 73 5.69 -18.25 9.34
C GLY A 73 5.89 -16.74 9.54
N GLY A 74 6.03 -15.98 8.45
CA GLY A 74 6.34 -14.54 8.50
C GLY A 74 5.23 -13.62 7.98
N LEU A 75 4.26 -14.14 7.23
CA LEU A 75 3.17 -13.37 6.66
C LEU A 75 1.99 -13.28 7.63
N THR A 76 1.13 -12.29 7.41
CA THR A 76 0.00 -12.00 8.28
C THR A 76 -1.22 -11.75 7.41
N ALA A 77 -2.24 -12.58 7.55
CA ALA A 77 -3.52 -12.37 6.92
C ALA A 77 -4.32 -11.33 7.71
N VAL A 78 -5.01 -10.43 7.01
CA VAL A 78 -5.83 -9.37 7.64
C VAL A 78 -7.30 -9.70 7.52
N ASN A 79 -8.15 -9.20 8.41
CA ASN A 79 -9.61 -9.34 8.28
C ASN A 79 -10.16 -8.49 7.12
N ASN A 80 -11.44 -8.68 6.81
CA ASN A 80 -12.08 -7.99 5.70
C ASN A 80 -12.12 -6.47 5.92
N GLU A 81 -12.41 -6.01 7.13
CA GLU A 81 -12.50 -4.59 7.47
C GLU A 81 -11.17 -3.87 7.20
N CYS A 82 -10.05 -4.46 7.65
CA CYS A 82 -8.72 -3.92 7.42
C CYS A 82 -8.35 -3.94 5.93
N GLN A 83 -8.72 -5.01 5.22
CA GLN A 83 -8.56 -5.09 3.77
C GLN A 83 -9.33 -3.97 3.06
N GLN A 84 -10.60 -3.72 3.41
CA GLN A 84 -11.42 -2.68 2.77
C GLN A 84 -10.82 -1.27 2.96
N ILE A 85 -10.28 -0.97 4.15
CA ILE A 85 -9.58 0.30 4.40
C ILE A 85 -8.43 0.50 3.41
N LEU A 86 -7.63 -0.55 3.17
CA LEU A 86 -6.47 -0.46 2.29
C LEU A 86 -6.82 -0.55 0.80
N VAL A 87 -7.93 -1.20 0.46
CA VAL A 87 -8.53 -1.11 -0.89
C VAL A 87 -8.96 0.32 -1.19
N LYS A 88 -9.65 0.99 -0.26
CA LYS A 88 -10.02 2.41 -0.39
C LYS A 88 -8.79 3.30 -0.52
N ALA A 89 -7.75 3.04 0.27
CA ALA A 89 -6.47 3.72 0.12
C ALA A 89 -5.88 3.51 -1.28
N GLU A 90 -5.88 2.27 -1.81
CA GLU A 90 -5.37 2.00 -3.17
C GLU A 90 -6.15 2.76 -4.25
N ILE A 91 -7.49 2.76 -4.18
CA ILE A 91 -8.33 3.50 -5.12
C ILE A 91 -7.96 4.98 -5.12
N GLN A 92 -7.86 5.58 -3.92
CA GLN A 92 -7.47 6.98 -3.80
C GLN A 92 -6.05 7.23 -4.32
N PHE A 93 -5.11 6.32 -4.03
CA PHE A 93 -3.75 6.40 -4.53
C PHE A 93 -3.71 6.41 -6.07
N ARG A 94 -4.44 5.49 -6.72
CA ARG A 94 -4.56 5.46 -8.18
C ARG A 94 -5.16 6.76 -8.71
N ASN A 95 -6.22 7.26 -8.10
CA ASN A 95 -6.89 8.49 -8.54
C ASN A 95 -5.95 9.70 -8.50
N LYS A 96 -5.09 9.79 -7.48
CA LYS A 96 -4.17 10.92 -7.31
C LYS A 96 -2.89 10.79 -8.13
N THR A 97 -2.48 9.58 -8.48
CA THR A 97 -1.20 9.33 -9.17
C THR A 97 -1.33 9.02 -10.65
N ASN A 98 -2.55 8.76 -11.16
CA ASN A 98 -2.81 8.48 -12.57
C ASN A 98 -2.83 9.75 -13.45
N ILE A 99 -1.75 10.53 -13.37
CA ILE A 99 -1.56 11.80 -14.08
C ILE A 99 -0.26 11.68 -14.90
N ASN A 100 -0.27 12.20 -16.13
CA ASN A 100 0.84 12.03 -17.08
C ASN A 100 2.18 12.59 -16.58
N ASP A 101 2.15 13.73 -15.88
CA ASP A 101 3.33 14.41 -15.34
C ASP A 101 3.28 14.48 -13.81
N LEU A 102 3.26 13.31 -13.18
CA LEU A 102 3.31 13.20 -11.72
C LEU A 102 4.70 13.66 -11.22
N GLN A 103 4.72 14.81 -10.55
CA GLN A 103 5.94 15.39 -9.97
C GLN A 103 6.06 15.14 -8.47
N GLU A 104 4.93 15.11 -7.77
CA GLU A 104 4.87 15.00 -6.31
C GLU A 104 3.66 14.16 -5.88
N ILE A 105 3.80 13.48 -4.75
CA ILE A 105 2.72 12.73 -4.08
C ILE A 105 2.58 13.28 -2.66
N ASP A 106 1.52 14.05 -2.42
CA ASP A 106 1.20 14.56 -1.09
C ASP A 106 0.49 13.50 -0.24
N ILE A 107 1.29 12.70 0.47
CA ILE A 107 0.81 11.63 1.34
C ILE A 107 -0.06 12.19 2.49
N ASN A 108 0.27 13.36 3.03
CA ASN A 108 -0.45 13.92 4.17
C ASN A 108 -1.86 14.33 3.76
N ARG A 109 -1.99 15.04 2.64
CA ARG A 109 -3.29 15.41 2.09
C ARG A 109 -4.13 14.19 1.74
N MET A 110 -3.54 13.19 1.08
CA MET A 110 -4.25 11.95 0.75
C MET A 110 -4.77 11.26 2.01
N THR A 111 -3.94 11.18 3.05
CA THR A 111 -4.32 10.61 4.34
C THR A 111 -5.50 11.37 4.95
N MET A 112 -5.41 12.70 5.04
CA MET A 112 -6.49 13.53 5.61
C MET A 112 -7.80 13.40 4.83
N GLU A 113 -7.74 13.28 3.51
CA GLU A 113 -8.91 13.05 2.68
C GLU A 113 -9.50 11.64 2.92
N LEU A 114 -8.67 10.61 3.08
CA LEU A 114 -9.14 9.23 3.35
C LEU A 114 -9.80 9.09 4.72
N LEU A 115 -9.23 9.74 5.75
CA LEU A 115 -9.77 9.66 7.11
C LEU A 115 -11.13 10.36 7.26
N LYS A 116 -11.55 11.15 6.28
CA LYS A 116 -12.89 11.75 6.20
C LYS A 116 -13.90 10.83 5.50
N ASP A 117 -13.45 9.75 4.86
CA ASP A 117 -14.35 8.78 4.24
C ASP A 117 -15.10 8.00 5.33
N THR A 118 -16.42 8.12 5.32
CA THR A 118 -17.32 7.51 6.30
C THR A 118 -17.22 5.98 6.29
N GLU A 119 -16.97 5.35 5.14
CA GLU A 119 -16.82 3.90 5.05
C GLU A 119 -15.52 3.46 5.71
N VAL A 120 -14.41 4.18 5.49
CA VAL A 120 -13.12 3.90 6.13
C VAL A 120 -13.25 3.98 7.65
N VAL A 121 -13.92 5.03 8.14
CA VAL A 121 -14.19 5.19 9.58
C VAL A 121 -15.07 4.06 10.10
N SER A 122 -16.10 3.66 9.36
CA SER A 122 -17.00 2.56 9.73
C SER A 122 -16.27 1.21 9.83
N PHE A 123 -15.44 0.87 8.84
CA PHE A 123 -14.63 -0.35 8.88
C PHE A 123 -13.66 -0.33 10.06
N TYR A 124 -13.03 0.81 10.33
CA TYR A 124 -12.11 0.92 11.46
C TYR A 124 -12.83 0.80 12.80
N ASN A 125 -13.99 1.44 12.96
CA ASN A 125 -14.82 1.31 14.16
C ASN A 125 -15.25 -0.15 14.38
N SER A 126 -15.54 -0.90 13.32
CA SER A 126 -15.85 -2.34 13.43
C SER A 126 -14.68 -3.14 14.01
N ILE A 127 -13.44 -2.81 13.63
CA ILE A 127 -12.22 -3.38 14.23
C ILE A 127 -12.10 -2.98 15.71
N LEU A 128 -12.41 -1.72 16.06
CA LEU A 128 -12.35 -1.26 17.45
C LEU A 128 -13.40 -1.96 18.32
N THR A 129 -14.65 -2.05 17.87
CA THR A 129 -15.73 -2.72 18.61
C THR A 129 -15.39 -4.20 18.87
N GLY A 130 -14.76 -4.88 17.91
CA GLY A 130 -14.32 -6.26 18.09
C GLY A 130 -13.21 -6.46 19.14
N CYS A 131 -12.55 -5.39 19.62
CA CYS A 131 -11.54 -5.49 20.67
C CYS A 131 -12.15 -5.77 22.06
N GLY A 132 -13.43 -5.44 22.28
CA GLY A 132 -14.14 -5.71 23.53
C GLY A 132 -13.61 -4.94 24.76
N VAL A 133 -12.81 -3.90 24.55
CA VAL A 133 -12.23 -3.05 25.60
C VAL A 133 -12.26 -1.59 25.18
N ASP A 134 -12.30 -0.69 26.16
CA ASP A 134 -12.14 0.73 25.91
C ASP A 134 -10.71 1.02 25.46
N ILE A 135 -10.58 1.49 24.23
CA ILE A 135 -9.33 1.90 23.60
C ILE A 135 -9.26 3.41 23.66
N ASP A 136 -8.08 3.95 23.99
CA ASP A 136 -7.84 5.39 23.94
C ASP A 136 -8.09 5.95 22.52
N ASN A 137 -8.95 6.96 22.42
CA ASN A 137 -9.40 7.51 21.15
C ASN A 137 -8.25 8.14 20.36
N ASP A 138 -7.33 8.83 21.03
CA ASP A 138 -6.21 9.49 20.37
C ASP A 138 -5.20 8.45 19.87
N VAL A 139 -4.94 7.40 20.65
CA VAL A 139 -4.14 6.25 20.22
C VAL A 139 -4.76 5.60 18.99
N SER A 140 -6.08 5.37 19.00
CA SER A 140 -6.78 4.73 17.88
C SER A 140 -6.71 5.56 16.59
N LYS A 141 -6.92 6.88 16.67
CA LYS A 141 -6.86 7.80 15.52
C LYS A 141 -5.44 7.90 14.98
N ASN A 142 -4.47 8.06 15.87
CA ASN A 142 -3.05 8.12 15.51
C ASN A 142 -2.61 6.82 14.82
N LEU A 143 -3.11 5.66 15.27
CA LEU A 143 -2.79 4.38 14.64
C LEU A 143 -3.34 4.32 13.21
N LEU A 144 -4.62 4.63 12.99
CA LEU A 144 -5.23 4.59 11.66
C LEU A 144 -4.52 5.53 10.69
N GLU A 145 -4.26 6.77 11.11
CA GLU A 145 -3.51 7.75 10.32
C GLU A 145 -2.13 7.22 9.92
N ASN A 146 -1.40 6.64 10.88
CA ASN A 146 -0.08 6.08 10.63
C ASN A 146 -0.09 4.85 9.72
N MET A 147 -1.13 4.00 9.82
CA MET A 147 -1.33 2.86 8.92
C MET A 147 -1.52 3.32 7.48
N VAL A 148 -2.42 4.28 7.26
CA VAL A 148 -2.70 4.86 5.94
C VAL A 148 -1.47 5.57 5.36
N LYS A 149 -0.78 6.39 6.17
CA LYS A 149 0.48 7.03 5.75
C LYS A 149 1.54 6.01 5.34
N LEU A 150 1.71 4.95 6.12
CA LEU A 150 2.66 3.89 5.79
C LEU A 150 2.28 3.22 4.47
N TYR A 151 1.01 2.89 4.28
CA TYR A 151 0.51 2.31 3.04
C TYR A 151 0.85 3.18 1.83
N PHE A 152 0.47 4.46 1.86
CA PHE A 152 0.76 5.40 0.78
C PHE A 152 2.26 5.57 0.53
N ARG A 153 3.07 5.59 1.59
CA ARG A 153 4.53 5.66 1.46
C ARG A 153 5.09 4.45 0.71
N VAL A 154 4.65 3.24 1.05
CA VAL A 154 5.08 2.02 0.35
C VAL A 154 4.64 2.04 -1.11
N ARG A 155 3.40 2.47 -1.40
CA ARG A 155 2.89 2.61 -2.77
C ARG A 155 3.65 3.67 -3.57
N ALA A 156 3.95 4.82 -2.97
CA ALA A 156 4.75 5.87 -3.59
C ALA A 156 6.15 5.36 -3.98
N PHE A 157 6.83 4.62 -3.09
CA PHE A 157 8.12 4.00 -3.41
C PHE A 157 8.01 2.97 -4.54
N SER A 158 6.96 2.14 -4.54
CA SER A 158 6.70 1.19 -5.62
C SER A 158 6.52 1.92 -6.95
N LEU A 159 5.70 2.97 -6.99
CA LEU A 159 5.45 3.75 -8.20
C LEU A 159 6.72 4.44 -8.71
N ALA A 160 7.52 5.03 -7.83
CA ALA A 160 8.79 5.65 -8.20
C ALA A 160 9.76 4.61 -8.80
N LYS A 161 9.81 3.40 -8.23
CA LYS A 161 10.59 2.27 -8.78
C LYS A 161 10.09 1.88 -10.17
N ASP A 162 8.78 1.82 -10.39
CA ASP A 162 8.19 1.48 -11.69
C ASP A 162 8.48 2.55 -12.75
N ILE A 163 8.34 3.83 -12.41
CA ILE A 163 8.66 4.96 -13.30
C ILE A 163 10.14 4.90 -13.70
N THR A 164 11.03 4.75 -12.72
CA THR A 164 12.48 4.66 -12.95
C THR A 164 12.82 3.47 -13.84
N THR A 165 12.20 2.32 -13.59
CA THR A 165 12.43 1.09 -14.35
C THR A 165 11.96 1.24 -15.79
N LYS A 166 10.77 1.78 -16.02
CA LYS A 166 10.24 2.11 -17.36
C LYS A 166 11.16 3.07 -18.11
N TYR A 167 11.67 4.10 -17.43
CA TYR A 167 12.62 5.04 -18.03
C TYR A 167 13.92 4.34 -18.45
N LYS A 168 14.53 3.55 -17.55
CA LYS A 168 15.73 2.76 -17.84
C LYS A 168 15.54 1.80 -19.03
N LEU A 169 14.38 1.16 -19.13
CA LEU A 169 14.04 0.27 -20.24
C LEU A 169 13.92 1.03 -21.57
N LYS A 170 13.23 2.18 -21.60
CA LYS A 170 13.14 3.04 -22.79
C LYS A 170 14.52 3.52 -23.25
N LEU A 171 15.39 3.89 -22.32
CA LEU A 171 16.76 4.31 -22.63
C LEU A 171 17.57 3.17 -23.25
N LYS A 172 17.51 1.95 -22.67
CA LYS A 172 18.15 0.76 -23.25
C LYS A 172 17.62 0.44 -24.65
N GLN A 173 16.32 0.54 -24.88
CA GLN A 173 15.72 0.33 -26.20
C GLN A 173 16.18 1.37 -27.23
N LYS A 174 16.26 2.66 -26.83
CA LYS A 174 16.79 3.73 -27.70
C LYS A 174 18.25 3.48 -28.06
N ASN A 175 19.08 3.06 -27.11
CA ASN A 175 20.50 2.80 -27.32
C ASN A 175 20.78 1.49 -28.10
N ASN A 176 19.83 0.55 -28.10
CA ASN A 176 19.92 -0.70 -28.87
C ASN A 176 19.38 -0.59 -30.31
N LYS A 177 18.88 0.59 -30.74
CA LYS A 177 18.58 0.88 -32.15
C LYS A 177 19.88 1.05 -32.94
N GLY A 178 20.52 -0.08 -33.22
CA GLY A 178 21.74 -0.17 -34.02
C GLY A 178 23.01 0.04 -33.20
N GLY A 179 23.44 -1.01 -32.48
CA GLY A 179 24.82 -1.02 -31.99
C GLY A 179 25.79 -0.89 -33.18
N LEU A 180 26.96 -0.26 -32.96
CA LEU A 180 27.98 0.05 -33.99
C LEU A 180 28.21 -1.12 -34.98
N ARG A 181 28.15 -2.37 -34.50
CA ARG A 181 28.27 -3.59 -35.32
C ARG A 181 27.17 -3.77 -36.38
N LYS A 182 25.92 -3.40 -36.09
CA LYS A 182 24.80 -3.50 -37.04
C LYS A 182 24.83 -2.37 -38.08
N THR A 183 25.30 -1.19 -37.71
CA THR A 183 25.49 -0.07 -38.65
C THR A 183 26.70 -0.29 -39.54
N LEU A 184 27.84 -0.73 -38.99
CA LEU A 184 29.03 -1.09 -39.77
C LEU A 184 28.77 -2.24 -40.76
N LYS A 185 28.00 -3.27 -40.38
CA LYS A 185 27.58 -4.36 -41.30
C LYS A 185 26.67 -3.92 -42.43
N LYS A 186 25.94 -2.81 -42.28
CA LYS A 186 25.12 -2.23 -43.36
C LYS A 186 25.99 -1.39 -44.30
N GLN A 187 26.91 -0.60 -43.76
CA GLN A 187 27.84 0.25 -44.53
C GLN A 187 28.91 -0.55 -45.30
N SER A 188 29.22 -1.78 -44.90
CA SER A 188 30.15 -2.66 -45.61
C SER A 188 29.49 -3.53 -46.69
N LYS A 189 28.19 -3.31 -46.96
CA LYS A 189 27.44 -3.95 -48.04
C LYS A 189 26.99 -2.97 -49.14
N GLU A 190 27.40 -1.71 -49.04
CA GLU A 190 27.45 -0.74 -50.14
C GLU A 190 28.89 -0.69 -50.67
#